data_AF-A0A6A3M0S9-F1
#
_entry.id   AF-A0A6A3M0S9-F1
#
_cell.length_a   1.000
_cell.length_b   1.000
_cell.length_c   1.000
_cell.angle_alpha   90.00
_cell.angle_beta   90.00
_cell.angle_gamma   90.00
#
_symmetry.space_group_name_H-M   'P 1'
#
loop_
_entity.id
_entity.type
_entity.pdbx_description
1 polymer ?
#
loop_
_entity_poly.entity_id
_entity_poly.type
_entity_poly.pdbx_seq_one_letter_code
_entity_poly.pdbx_strand_id
1 'polypeptide(L)'
;MMSTFLKRTLTQLREAKRQLESSGSRDGSELLEKLSEVSALKTGFALLNRHWKDAFLFSKRQLDQEIANHARDFKRAAQNHEQEEEVLRSRLASMTQERDDMFAFARMLKRQLKAGALNVPRVMNFLNQHQTQVVGNWPRLKALLEHLKDHQAPPDNWTTQIMVTAIDDYSAQPGPFAALDEEDADEEKKEEDGDGPSSGSKSAPLDFTQDPTPPSTPQTPPSKQRKHSVSSRKL
;
A
#
# COMPACT_ATOMS: atom_id res chain seq x y z
N MET A 1 -32.74 -31.99 51.06
CA MET A 1 -33.73 -31.68 52.13
C MET A 1 -35.20 -31.66 51.70
N MET A 2 -35.56 -31.42 50.42
CA MET A 2 -36.98 -31.25 50.02
C MET A 2 -37.65 -32.52 49.45
N SER A 3 -36.88 -33.44 48.85
CA SER A 3 -37.38 -34.79 48.48
C SER A 3 -37.94 -35.53 49.70
N THR A 4 -37.31 -35.32 50.86
CA THR A 4 -37.74 -35.90 52.14
C THR A 4 -39.04 -35.30 52.65
N PHE A 5 -39.34 -34.01 52.40
CA PHE A 5 -40.60 -33.38 52.81
C PHE A 5 -41.79 -33.84 51.94
N LEU A 6 -41.60 -33.88 50.62
CA LEU A 6 -42.64 -34.40 49.71
C LEU A 6 -42.89 -35.89 49.96
N LYS A 7 -41.82 -36.66 50.19
CA LYS A 7 -41.94 -38.07 50.59
C LYS A 7 -42.67 -38.19 51.93
N ARG A 8 -42.33 -37.38 52.93
CA ARG A 8 -42.95 -37.39 54.26
C ARG A 8 -44.44 -37.07 54.20
N THR A 9 -44.83 -36.01 53.50
CA THR A 9 -46.25 -35.62 53.34
C THR A 9 -47.05 -36.66 52.56
N LEU A 10 -46.46 -37.28 51.55
CA LEU A 10 -47.11 -38.34 50.77
C LEU A 10 -47.22 -39.65 51.57
N THR A 11 -46.23 -39.96 52.41
CA THR A 11 -46.31 -41.05 53.39
C THR A 11 -47.41 -40.78 54.43
N GLN A 12 -47.49 -39.56 54.98
CA GLN A 12 -48.53 -39.16 55.92
C GLN A 12 -49.93 -39.26 55.31
N LEU A 13 -50.12 -38.83 54.05
CA LEU A 13 -51.39 -38.97 53.33
C LEU A 13 -51.79 -40.44 53.15
N ARG A 14 -50.83 -41.32 52.83
CA ARG A 14 -51.08 -42.77 52.72
C ARG A 14 -51.41 -43.41 54.06
N GLU A 15 -50.75 -42.96 55.12
CA GLU A 15 -50.94 -43.47 56.47
C GLU A 15 -52.29 -43.03 57.05
N ALA A 16 -52.67 -41.77 56.89
CA ALA A 16 -54.02 -41.28 57.23
C ALA A 16 -55.12 -42.03 56.46
N LYS A 17 -54.89 -42.32 55.18
CA LYS A 17 -55.82 -43.12 54.34
C LYS A 17 -55.94 -44.58 54.81
N ARG A 18 -54.82 -45.21 55.21
CA ARG A 18 -54.82 -46.58 55.77
C ARG A 18 -55.49 -46.63 57.14
N GLN A 19 -55.26 -45.63 57.98
CA GLN A 19 -55.91 -45.53 59.28
C GLN A 19 -57.43 -45.45 59.11
N LEU A 20 -57.92 -44.63 58.18
CA LEU A 20 -59.34 -44.54 57.81
C LEU A 20 -59.94 -45.87 57.32
N GLU A 21 -59.17 -46.66 56.54
CA GLU A 21 -59.60 -47.96 55.99
C GLU A 21 -59.55 -49.11 57.03
N SER A 22 -58.67 -49.01 58.03
CA SER A 22 -58.46 -50.03 59.08
C SER A 22 -59.24 -49.77 60.37
N SER A 23 -59.59 -48.52 60.64
CA SER A 23 -60.47 -48.15 61.75
C SER A 23 -61.91 -48.52 61.40
N GLY A 24 -62.29 -49.78 61.64
CA GLY A 24 -63.71 -50.18 61.76
C GLY A 24 -64.35 -49.62 63.04
N SER A 25 -64.14 -48.33 63.34
CA SER A 25 -64.41 -47.72 64.65
C SER A 25 -65.76 -47.00 64.70
N ARG A 26 -66.31 -46.96 65.92
CA ARG A 26 -67.73 -46.88 66.27
C ARG A 26 -68.24 -45.45 66.49
N ASP A 27 -67.41 -44.42 66.21
CA ASP A 27 -67.72 -42.99 66.39
C ASP A 27 -67.56 -42.16 65.10
N GLY A 28 -68.66 -41.60 64.59
CA GLY A 28 -68.71 -40.88 63.31
C GLY A 28 -67.98 -39.53 63.28
N SER A 29 -67.70 -38.92 64.44
CA SER A 29 -67.01 -37.63 64.54
C SER A 29 -65.52 -37.74 64.18
N GLU A 30 -64.86 -38.82 64.61
CA GLU A 30 -63.43 -39.06 64.35
C GLU A 30 -63.18 -39.32 62.85
N LEU A 31 -64.10 -40.03 62.20
CA LEU A 31 -64.06 -40.30 60.76
C LEU A 31 -64.12 -39.01 59.92
N LEU A 32 -64.98 -38.07 60.30
CA LEU A 32 -65.13 -36.79 59.61
C LEU A 32 -63.87 -35.92 59.75
N GLU A 33 -63.26 -35.90 60.93
CA GLU A 33 -62.01 -35.17 61.17
C GLU A 33 -60.89 -35.73 60.29
N LYS A 34 -60.73 -37.06 60.24
CA LYS A 34 -59.70 -37.71 59.40
C LYS A 34 -59.93 -37.49 57.91
N LEU A 35 -61.19 -37.49 57.46
CA LEU A 35 -61.52 -37.15 56.08
C LEU A 35 -61.14 -35.69 55.75
N SER A 36 -61.38 -34.77 56.69
CA SER A 36 -61.00 -33.36 56.53
C SER A 36 -59.48 -33.18 56.46
N GLU A 37 -58.71 -33.89 57.29
CA GLU A 37 -57.25 -33.88 57.30
C GLU A 37 -56.67 -34.41 55.97
N VAL A 38 -57.21 -35.53 55.47
CA VAL A 38 -56.84 -36.07 54.14
C VAL A 38 -57.16 -35.09 53.02
N SER A 39 -58.29 -34.39 53.09
CA SER A 39 -58.66 -33.39 52.09
C SER A 39 -57.70 -32.19 52.09
N ALA A 40 -57.31 -31.70 53.27
CA ALA A 40 -56.37 -30.60 53.45
C ALA A 40 -54.94 -30.96 53.01
N LEU A 41 -54.49 -32.19 53.29
CA LEU A 41 -53.20 -32.68 52.81
C LEU A 41 -53.18 -32.85 51.29
N LYS A 42 -54.29 -33.29 50.69
CA LYS A 42 -54.41 -33.43 49.23
C LYS A 42 -54.37 -32.07 48.53
N THR A 43 -55.06 -31.05 49.05
CA THR A 43 -54.98 -29.70 48.52
C THR A 43 -53.58 -29.11 48.70
N GLY A 44 -52.98 -29.24 49.89
CA GLY A 44 -51.60 -28.80 50.14
C GLY A 44 -50.57 -29.42 49.18
N PHE A 45 -50.69 -30.72 48.90
CA PHE A 45 -49.85 -31.40 47.91
C PHE A 45 -50.05 -30.83 46.49
N ALA A 46 -51.30 -30.56 46.08
CA ALA A 46 -51.60 -30.00 44.77
C ALA A 46 -51.01 -28.59 44.60
N LEU A 47 -51.10 -27.74 45.62
CA LEU A 47 -50.48 -26.41 45.61
C LEU A 47 -48.95 -26.50 45.51
N LEU A 48 -48.33 -27.39 46.29
CA LEU A 48 -46.88 -27.57 46.26
C LEU A 48 -46.40 -28.08 44.90
N ASN A 49 -47.11 -29.06 44.32
CA ASN A 49 -46.80 -29.57 42.98
C ASN A 49 -46.92 -28.48 41.91
N ARG A 50 -47.95 -27.62 41.99
CA ARG A 50 -48.11 -26.48 41.09
C ARG A 50 -46.96 -25.49 41.23
N HIS A 51 -46.64 -25.08 42.46
CA HIS A 51 -45.53 -24.18 42.74
C HIS A 51 -44.21 -24.68 42.13
N TRP A 52 -43.90 -25.97 42.27
CA TRP A 52 -42.68 -26.53 41.69
C TRP A 52 -42.69 -26.60 40.17
N LYS A 53 -43.83 -26.88 39.55
CA LYS A 53 -43.95 -26.80 38.09
C LYS A 53 -43.69 -25.39 37.60
N ASP A 54 -44.27 -24.39 38.26
CA ASP A 54 -44.10 -22.99 37.91
C ASP A 54 -42.64 -22.54 38.13
N ALA A 55 -42.02 -22.90 39.26
CA ALA A 55 -40.62 -22.61 39.56
C ALA A 55 -39.65 -23.27 38.56
N PHE A 56 -39.91 -24.52 38.18
CA PHE A 56 -39.10 -25.22 37.17
C PHE A 56 -39.22 -24.56 35.80
N LEU A 57 -40.44 -24.23 35.36
CA LEU A 57 -40.65 -23.54 34.08
C LEU A 57 -40.01 -22.17 34.07
N PHE A 58 -40.08 -21.43 35.18
CA PHE A 58 -39.41 -20.14 35.32
C PHE A 58 -37.89 -20.28 35.18
N SER A 59 -37.29 -21.20 35.95
CA SER A 59 -35.84 -21.45 35.90
C SER A 59 -35.38 -21.89 34.51
N LYS A 60 -36.16 -22.75 33.83
CA LYS A 60 -35.88 -23.17 32.46
C LYS A 60 -35.88 -21.98 31.50
N ARG A 61 -36.92 -21.14 31.53
CA ARG A 61 -37.01 -19.95 30.67
C ARG A 61 -35.87 -18.98 30.93
N GLN A 62 -35.48 -18.80 32.19
CA GLN A 62 -34.36 -17.94 32.53
C GLN A 62 -33.06 -18.46 31.92
N LEU A 63 -32.79 -19.77 32.02
CA LEU A 63 -31.61 -20.39 31.40
C LEU A 63 -31.64 -20.26 29.87
N ASP A 64 -32.78 -20.54 29.24
CA ASP A 64 -32.95 -20.40 27.79
C ASP A 64 -32.69 -18.96 27.34
N GLN A 65 -33.15 -17.97 28.12
CA GLN A 65 -32.92 -16.55 27.85
C GLN A 65 -31.45 -16.16 28.00
N GLU A 66 -30.77 -16.66 29.03
CA GLU A 66 -29.36 -16.40 29.28
C GLU A 66 -28.48 -17.00 28.18
N ILE A 67 -28.76 -18.23 27.76
CA ILE A 67 -28.11 -18.87 26.61
C ILE A 67 -28.31 -18.02 25.34
N ALA A 68 -29.54 -17.56 25.09
CA ALA A 68 -29.84 -16.73 23.92
C ALA A 68 -29.14 -15.35 23.97
N ASN A 69 -29.00 -14.76 25.17
CA ASN A 69 -28.26 -13.52 25.36
C ASN A 69 -26.77 -13.74 25.07
N HIS A 70 -26.16 -14.75 25.69
CA HIS A 70 -24.75 -15.07 25.46
C HIS A 70 -24.45 -15.40 24.00
N ALA A 71 -25.30 -16.18 23.33
CA ALA A 71 -25.14 -16.46 21.91
C ALA A 71 -25.14 -15.18 21.05
N ARG A 72 -26.00 -14.20 21.37
CA ARG A 72 -26.01 -12.88 20.71
C ARG A 72 -24.75 -12.08 21.01
N ASP A 73 -24.32 -12.07 22.26
CA ASP A 73 -23.15 -11.30 22.68
C ASP A 73 -21.87 -11.86 22.05
N PHE A 74 -21.70 -13.19 22.02
CA PHE A 74 -20.61 -13.83 21.31
C PHE A 74 -20.62 -13.54 19.82
N LYS A 75 -21.80 -13.62 19.18
CA LYS A 75 -21.92 -13.28 17.75
C LYS A 75 -21.53 -11.83 17.48
N ARG A 76 -21.98 -10.89 18.32
CA ARG A 76 -21.62 -9.48 18.20
C ARG A 76 -20.12 -9.25 18.42
N ALA A 77 -19.54 -9.87 19.44
CA ALA A 77 -18.12 -9.76 19.73
C ALA A 77 -17.26 -10.29 18.56
N ALA A 78 -17.66 -11.42 17.97
CA ALA A 78 -16.99 -11.99 16.80
C ALA A 78 -17.06 -11.04 15.59
N GLN A 79 -18.23 -10.46 15.31
CA GLN A 79 -18.41 -9.51 14.21
C GLN A 79 -17.60 -8.22 14.39
N ASN A 80 -17.59 -7.66 15.61
CA ASN A 80 -16.79 -6.48 15.90
C ASN A 80 -15.30 -6.76 15.71
N HIS A 81 -14.83 -7.93 16.17
CA HIS A 81 -13.44 -8.31 16.00
C HIS A 81 -13.06 -8.50 14.52
N GLU A 82 -13.93 -9.13 13.72
CA GLU A 82 -13.73 -9.28 12.28
C GLU A 82 -13.63 -7.92 11.58
N GLN A 83 -14.50 -6.97 11.95
CA GLN A 83 -14.46 -5.61 11.40
C GLN A 83 -13.17 -4.86 11.82
N GLU A 84 -12.74 -5.00 13.07
CA GLU A 84 -11.48 -4.42 13.55
C GLU A 84 -10.28 -5.01 12.79
N GLU A 85 -10.24 -6.33 12.60
CA GLU A 85 -9.20 -6.96 11.79
C GLU A 85 -9.20 -6.46 10.35
N GLU A 86 -10.37 -6.27 9.74
CA GLU A 86 -10.48 -5.75 8.38
C GLU A 86 -9.93 -4.33 8.28
N VAL A 87 -10.31 -3.44 9.21
CA VAL A 87 -9.78 -2.07 9.28
C VAL A 87 -8.26 -2.08 9.45
N LEU A 88 -7.72 -2.95 10.30
CA LEU A 88 -6.28 -3.08 10.50
C LEU A 88 -5.58 -3.61 9.24
N ARG A 89 -6.16 -4.60 8.55
CA ARG A 89 -5.64 -5.12 7.28
C ARG A 89 -5.60 -4.03 6.21
N SER A 90 -6.67 -3.25 6.06
CA SER A 90 -6.72 -2.13 5.12
C SER A 90 -5.66 -1.06 5.46
N ARG A 91 -5.48 -0.73 6.73
CA ARG A 91 -4.45 0.22 7.17
C ARG A 91 -3.03 -0.29 6.89
N LEU A 92 -2.78 -1.57 7.13
CA LEU A 92 -1.49 -2.19 6.84
C LEU A 92 -1.20 -2.21 5.33
N ALA A 93 -2.21 -2.50 4.51
CA ALA A 93 -2.10 -2.44 3.05
C ALA A 93 -1.78 -1.00 2.59
N SER A 94 -2.47 0.01 3.12
CA SER A 94 -2.21 1.42 2.81
C SER A 94 -0.78 1.85 3.17
N MET A 95 -0.32 1.54 4.38
CA MET A 95 1.04 1.87 4.83
C MET A 95 2.10 1.13 4.01
N THR A 96 1.82 -0.11 3.61
CA THR A 96 2.73 -0.89 2.77
C THR A 96 2.86 -0.26 1.38
N GLN A 97 1.74 0.14 0.80
CA GLN A 97 1.71 0.84 -0.49
C GLN A 97 2.49 2.16 -0.41
N GLU A 98 2.24 2.99 0.59
CA GLU A 98 2.95 4.26 0.79
C GLU A 98 4.46 4.04 0.92
N ARG A 99 4.87 3.03 1.69
CA ARG A 99 6.29 2.66 1.82
C ARG A 99 6.88 2.23 0.49
N ASP A 100 6.18 1.43 -0.30
CA ASP A 100 6.65 0.98 -1.60
C ASP A 100 6.76 2.13 -2.61
N ASP A 101 5.82 3.07 -2.57
CA ASP A 101 5.84 4.31 -3.35
C ASP A 101 7.04 5.18 -2.96
N MET A 102 7.27 5.42 -1.66
CA MET A 102 8.45 6.15 -1.18
C MET A 102 9.76 5.47 -1.62
N PHE A 103 9.84 4.14 -1.58
CA PHE A 103 11.00 3.41 -2.10
C PHE A 103 11.13 3.51 -3.62
N ALA A 104 10.03 3.61 -4.37
CA ALA A 104 10.05 3.87 -5.80
C ALA A 104 10.57 5.28 -6.10
N PHE A 105 10.07 6.29 -5.40
CA PHE A 105 10.54 7.68 -5.50
C PHE A 105 12.02 7.82 -5.14
N ALA A 106 12.46 7.24 -4.02
CA ALA A 106 13.88 7.27 -3.63
C ALA A 106 14.78 6.58 -4.67
N ARG A 107 14.31 5.48 -5.27
CA ARG A 107 15.03 4.83 -6.38
C ARG A 107 15.06 5.69 -7.63
N MET A 108 13.98 6.42 -7.93
CA MET A 108 13.90 7.35 -9.05
C MET A 108 14.89 8.52 -8.85
N LEU A 109 14.84 9.20 -7.70
CA LEU A 109 15.78 10.28 -7.36
C LEU A 109 17.24 9.80 -7.42
N LYS A 110 17.53 8.61 -6.88
CA LYS A 110 18.88 8.02 -6.97
C LYS A 110 19.32 7.76 -8.40
N ARG A 111 18.39 7.43 -9.31
CA ARG A 111 18.70 7.26 -10.74
C ARG A 111 18.92 8.60 -11.42
N GLN A 112 18.07 9.60 -11.16
CA GLN A 112 18.23 10.95 -11.69
C GLN A 112 19.55 11.58 -11.24
N LEU A 113 19.87 11.51 -9.94
CA LEU A 113 21.14 11.99 -9.41
C LEU A 113 22.34 11.31 -10.10
N LYS A 114 22.25 9.99 -10.34
CA LYS A 114 23.30 9.27 -11.07
C LYS A 114 23.38 9.61 -12.55
N ALA A 115 22.26 9.94 -13.18
CA ALA A 115 22.20 10.31 -14.59
C ALA A 115 22.73 11.74 -14.83
N GLY A 116 22.41 12.67 -13.92
CA GLY A 116 22.90 14.05 -13.94
C GLY A 116 24.32 14.22 -13.38
N ALA A 117 24.82 13.26 -12.60
CA ALA A 117 26.17 13.34 -12.05
C ALA A 117 27.26 13.32 -13.13
N LEU A 118 28.17 14.30 -13.06
CA LEU A 118 29.33 14.38 -13.93
C LEU A 118 30.25 13.15 -13.75
N ASN A 119 30.35 12.34 -14.81
CA ASN A 119 31.26 11.20 -14.85
C ASN A 119 32.64 11.63 -15.38
N VAL A 120 33.51 12.07 -14.47
CA VAL A 120 34.85 12.59 -14.81
C VAL A 120 35.67 11.60 -15.67
N PRO A 121 35.77 10.29 -15.36
CA PRO A 121 36.46 9.34 -16.23
C PRO A 121 35.89 9.29 -17.65
N ARG A 122 34.56 9.33 -17.81
CA ARG A 122 33.92 9.34 -19.14
C ARG A 122 34.28 10.60 -19.93
N VAL A 123 34.27 11.77 -19.27
CA VAL A 123 34.67 13.05 -19.90
C VAL A 123 36.14 13.02 -20.30
N MET A 124 37.03 12.57 -19.41
CA MET A 124 38.46 12.46 -19.68
C MET A 124 38.74 11.54 -20.86
N ASN A 125 38.06 10.39 -20.93
CA ASN A 125 38.19 9.47 -22.06
C ASN A 125 37.65 10.09 -23.36
N PHE A 126 36.52 10.79 -23.31
CA PHE A 126 35.97 11.50 -24.47
C PHE A 126 36.93 12.56 -25.02
N LEU A 127 37.53 13.37 -24.15
CA LEU A 127 38.52 14.38 -24.53
C LEU A 127 39.79 13.78 -25.14
N ASN A 128 40.09 12.52 -24.84
CA ASN A 128 41.24 11.79 -25.38
C ASN A 128 40.87 10.87 -26.57
N GLN A 129 39.68 11.01 -27.15
CA GLN A 129 39.24 10.25 -28.33
C GLN A 129 39.47 11.03 -29.64
N HIS A 130 39.67 10.29 -30.73
CA HIS A 130 39.82 10.79 -32.11
C HIS A 130 41.03 11.73 -32.30
N GLN A 131 40.90 12.75 -33.17
CA GLN A 131 41.94 13.77 -33.41
C GLN A 131 41.97 14.87 -32.34
N THR A 132 41.23 14.72 -31.24
CA THR A 132 41.26 15.66 -30.11
C THR A 132 42.59 15.54 -29.39
N GLN A 133 43.49 16.50 -29.61
CA GLN A 133 44.76 16.57 -28.89
C GLN A 133 44.60 17.47 -27.68
N VAL A 134 44.48 16.86 -26.49
CA VAL A 134 44.57 17.61 -25.23
C VAL A 134 46.02 17.60 -24.78
N VAL A 135 46.69 18.74 -24.95
CA VAL A 135 48.08 18.98 -24.53
C VAL A 135 48.06 19.76 -23.22
N GLY A 136 48.80 19.28 -22.20
CA GLY A 136 48.90 19.98 -20.92
C GLY A 136 48.89 19.05 -19.70
N ASN A 137 48.51 19.60 -18.55
CA ASN A 137 48.53 18.90 -17.27
C ASN A 137 47.22 18.12 -17.04
N TRP A 138 47.18 16.88 -17.55
CA TRP A 138 46.05 15.96 -17.39
C TRP A 138 45.63 15.69 -15.93
N PRO A 139 46.54 15.44 -14.97
CA PRO A 139 46.17 15.31 -13.57
C PRO A 139 45.44 16.54 -13.01
N ARG A 140 45.86 17.76 -13.38
CA ARG A 140 45.23 19.00 -12.92
C ARG A 140 43.85 19.21 -13.54
N LEU A 141 43.67 18.87 -14.81
CA LEU A 141 42.35 18.90 -15.46
C LEU A 141 41.38 17.92 -14.80
N LYS A 142 41.83 16.68 -14.56
CA LYS A 142 41.03 15.67 -13.85
C LYS A 142 40.60 16.17 -12.47
N ALA A 143 41.52 16.74 -11.71
CA ALA A 143 41.23 17.28 -10.39
C ALA A 143 40.22 18.44 -10.44
N LEU A 144 40.29 19.31 -11.45
CA LEU A 144 39.32 20.41 -11.62
C LEU A 144 37.91 19.88 -11.94
N LEU A 145 37.79 18.86 -12.80
CA LEU A 145 36.51 18.20 -13.07
C LEU A 145 35.98 17.43 -11.86
N GLU A 146 36.85 16.90 -11.00
CA GLU A 146 36.46 16.30 -9.71
C GLU A 146 35.88 17.35 -8.76
N HIS A 147 36.48 18.54 -8.65
CA HIS A 147 35.92 19.65 -7.87
C HIS A 147 34.55 20.08 -8.40
N LEU A 148 34.38 20.17 -9.73
CA LEU A 148 33.09 20.48 -10.35
C LEU A 148 32.02 19.43 -10.01
N LYS A 149 32.35 18.13 -10.12
CA LYS A 149 31.46 17.02 -9.74
C LYS A 149 31.04 17.09 -8.28
N ASP A 150 31.93 17.51 -7.39
CA ASP A 150 31.68 17.60 -5.95
C ASP A 150 31.13 18.97 -5.51
N HIS A 151 30.75 19.83 -6.47
CA HIS A 151 30.25 21.20 -6.26
C HIS A 151 31.19 22.07 -5.39
N GLN A 152 32.50 21.86 -5.53
CA GLN A 152 33.56 22.58 -4.83
C GLN A 152 34.17 23.65 -5.75
N ALA A 153 34.53 24.80 -5.18
CA ALA A 153 35.31 25.79 -5.91
C ALA A 153 36.70 25.20 -6.26
N PRO A 154 37.29 25.58 -7.42
CA PRO A 154 38.68 25.25 -7.70
C PRO A 154 39.62 25.78 -6.61
N PRO A 155 40.76 25.12 -6.32
CA PRO A 155 41.69 25.58 -5.30
C PRO A 155 42.20 27.01 -5.53
N ASP A 156 42.19 27.85 -4.50
CA ASP A 156 42.52 29.28 -4.57
C ASP A 156 43.93 29.58 -5.10
N ASN A 157 44.87 28.65 -4.91
CA ASN A 157 46.25 28.77 -5.39
C ASN A 157 46.42 28.34 -6.86
N TRP A 158 45.33 28.05 -7.57
CA TRP A 158 45.38 27.60 -8.96
C TRP A 158 44.98 28.71 -9.92
N THR A 159 45.86 28.99 -10.87
CA THR A 159 45.52 29.73 -12.09
C THR A 159 45.41 28.72 -13.23
N THR A 160 44.22 28.57 -13.80
CA THR A 160 43.96 27.62 -14.89
C THR A 160 43.60 28.39 -16.16
N GLN A 161 44.31 28.10 -17.25
CA GLN A 161 43.99 28.59 -18.59
C GLN A 161 43.67 27.37 -19.47
N ILE A 162 42.46 27.33 -20.04
CA ILE A 162 42.04 26.31 -21.00
C ILE A 162 41.86 27.01 -22.33
N MET A 163 42.60 26.57 -23.35
CA MET A 163 42.54 27.13 -24.69
C MET A 163 41.92 26.10 -25.61
N VAL A 164 40.81 26.45 -26.26
CA VAL A 164 40.14 25.61 -27.26
C VAL A 164 40.39 26.25 -28.62
N THR A 165 41.09 25.52 -29.50
CA THR A 165 41.41 25.98 -30.86
C THR A 165 40.96 24.93 -31.87
N ALA A 166 40.35 25.36 -32.97
CA ALA A 166 40.04 24.51 -34.10
C ALA A 166 41.30 24.42 -34.98
N ILE A 167 41.87 23.22 -35.11
CA ILE A 167 43.11 22.98 -35.89
C ILE A 167 42.84 23.13 -37.40
N ASP A 168 41.58 23.01 -37.82
CA ASP A 168 41.12 23.14 -39.20
C ASP A 168 40.62 24.56 -39.55
N ASP A 169 40.30 25.38 -38.56
CA ASP A 169 39.90 26.78 -38.75
C ASP A 169 40.62 27.72 -37.76
N TYR A 170 41.88 28.01 -38.07
CA TYR A 170 42.70 28.95 -37.32
C TYR A 170 42.23 30.40 -37.40
N SER A 171 41.28 30.73 -38.28
CA SER A 171 40.78 32.09 -38.49
C SER A 171 39.61 32.45 -37.57
N ALA A 172 38.98 31.46 -36.94
CA ALA A 172 37.89 31.65 -36.01
C ALA A 172 38.34 32.46 -34.79
N GLN A 173 37.80 33.67 -34.66
CA GLN A 173 37.96 34.51 -33.47
C GLN A 173 36.95 34.05 -32.40
N PRO A 174 37.40 33.60 -31.21
CA PRO A 174 36.47 33.21 -30.16
C PRO A 174 35.74 34.43 -29.60
N GLY A 175 34.40 34.34 -29.51
CA GLY A 175 33.59 35.33 -28.80
C GLY A 175 33.64 35.15 -27.28
N PRO A 176 33.21 36.15 -26.48
CA PRO A 176 33.07 36.01 -25.04
C PRO A 176 32.14 34.84 -24.68
N PHE A 177 32.48 34.08 -23.64
CA PHE A 177 31.58 33.05 -23.12
C PHE A 177 30.32 33.72 -22.54
N ALA A 178 29.15 33.37 -23.07
CA ALA A 178 27.88 33.67 -22.44
C ALA A 178 27.58 32.58 -21.41
N ALA A 179 27.34 32.97 -20.15
CA ALA A 179 26.87 32.03 -19.15
C ALA A 179 25.57 31.39 -19.63
N LEU A 180 25.49 30.06 -19.51
CA LEU A 180 24.27 29.32 -19.77
C LEU A 180 23.44 29.29 -18.48
N ASP A 181 22.12 29.36 -18.60
CA ASP A 181 21.23 29.14 -17.47
C ASP A 181 21.42 27.71 -16.99
N GLU A 182 21.75 27.54 -15.71
CA GLU A 182 21.73 26.22 -15.08
C GLU A 182 20.25 25.85 -14.89
N GLU A 183 19.72 24.99 -15.75
CA GLU A 183 18.40 24.39 -15.54
C GLU A 183 18.45 23.58 -14.25
N ASP A 184 17.98 24.18 -13.17
CA ASP A 184 17.67 23.49 -11.93
C ASP A 184 16.59 22.46 -12.27
N ALA A 185 16.92 21.18 -12.16
CA ALA A 185 16.04 20.07 -12.54
C ALA A 185 14.83 19.90 -11.59
N ASP A 186 14.45 20.96 -10.87
CA ASP A 186 13.53 20.96 -9.72
C ASP A 186 12.21 21.71 -10.00
N GLU A 187 11.92 22.11 -11.25
CA GLU A 187 10.59 22.60 -11.61
C GLU A 187 9.62 21.46 -11.93
N GLU A 188 9.16 20.76 -10.89
CA GLU A 188 7.84 20.11 -10.93
C GLU A 188 6.77 21.20 -11.10
N LYS A 189 6.36 21.42 -12.35
CA LYS A 189 5.21 22.26 -12.68
C LYS A 189 3.96 21.77 -11.95
N LYS A 190 3.53 22.52 -10.95
CA LYS A 190 2.16 22.46 -10.44
C LYS A 190 1.23 23.04 -11.49
N GLU A 191 0.32 22.20 -11.98
CA GLU A 191 -0.85 22.64 -12.73
C GLU A 191 -1.79 23.38 -11.76
N GLU A 192 -2.02 24.67 -12.02
CA GLU A 192 -3.14 25.43 -11.47
C GLU A 192 -3.98 25.94 -12.64
N ASP A 193 -5.21 25.42 -12.72
CA ASP A 193 -6.29 25.85 -13.61
C ASP A 193 -6.67 27.32 -13.33
N GLY A 194 -6.78 28.16 -14.36
CA GLY A 194 -7.42 29.49 -14.21
C GLY A 194 -7.12 30.57 -15.24
N ASP A 195 -7.58 30.37 -16.48
CA ASP A 195 -8.18 31.36 -17.41
C ASP A 195 -7.50 32.73 -17.73
N GLY A 196 -7.14 32.92 -19.00
CA GLY A 196 -7.17 34.24 -19.69
C GLY A 196 -5.85 34.79 -20.26
N PRO A 197 -5.86 35.51 -21.41
CA PRO A 197 -4.95 35.21 -22.52
C PRO A 197 -3.89 36.29 -22.76
N SER A 198 -2.66 35.91 -23.11
CA SER A 198 -1.80 36.79 -23.91
C SER A 198 -0.61 36.06 -24.53
N SER A 199 -0.51 36.25 -25.85
CA SER A 199 0.72 36.37 -26.63
C SER A 199 1.58 35.12 -26.80
N GLY A 200 1.43 34.52 -27.99
CA GLY A 200 2.20 33.37 -28.42
C GLY A 200 3.70 33.64 -28.53
N SER A 201 4.46 32.56 -28.33
CA SER A 201 5.78 32.37 -28.91
C SER A 201 6.07 30.87 -29.00
N LYS A 202 6.61 30.48 -30.15
CA LYS A 202 6.87 29.12 -30.61
C LYS A 202 7.84 28.36 -29.69
N SER A 203 7.46 27.15 -29.30
CA SER A 203 8.40 26.04 -29.13
C SER A 203 7.64 24.71 -29.10
N ALA A 204 7.27 24.23 -30.29
CA ALA A 204 6.96 22.80 -30.46
C ALA A 204 8.29 22.02 -30.46
N PRO A 205 8.39 20.87 -29.77
CA PRO A 205 9.60 20.04 -29.81
C PRO A 205 9.78 19.45 -31.22
N LEU A 206 11.02 19.48 -31.71
CA LEU A 206 11.43 18.85 -32.97
C LEU A 206 11.29 17.33 -32.86
N ASP A 207 10.36 16.75 -33.62
CA ASP A 207 10.20 15.31 -33.83
C ASP A 207 11.28 14.82 -34.82
N PHE A 208 12.07 13.83 -34.41
CA PHE A 208 13.18 13.25 -35.18
C PHE A 208 12.84 11.90 -35.82
N THR A 209 11.56 11.58 -36.05
CA THR A 209 11.17 10.25 -36.60
C THR A 209 10.99 10.21 -38.13
N GLN A 210 11.61 11.12 -38.90
CA GLN A 210 11.56 11.04 -40.37
C GLN A 210 12.86 10.50 -40.97
N ASP A 211 12.79 9.27 -41.48
CA ASP A 211 13.78 8.63 -42.35
C ASP A 211 14.04 9.46 -43.63
N PRO A 212 15.28 9.54 -44.14
CA PRO A 212 15.56 10.24 -45.37
C PRO A 212 15.08 9.43 -46.59
N THR A 213 14.11 9.97 -47.32
CA THR A 213 13.74 9.51 -48.67
C THR A 213 14.85 9.92 -49.66
N PRO A 214 15.36 9.03 -50.54
CA PRO A 214 16.43 9.37 -51.47
C PRO A 214 15.92 10.22 -52.65
N PRO A 215 16.63 11.27 -53.10
CA PRO A 215 16.21 12.00 -54.28
C PRO A 215 16.55 11.23 -55.57
N SER A 216 15.52 11.05 -56.40
CA SER A 216 15.61 10.50 -57.77
C SER A 216 16.29 11.48 -58.72
N THR A 217 17.08 10.94 -59.65
CA THR A 217 17.69 11.63 -60.81
C THR A 217 16.62 12.12 -61.80
N PRO A 218 16.90 13.20 -62.56
CA PRO A 218 17.03 13.00 -64.01
C PRO A 218 17.99 13.93 -64.80
N GLN A 219 18.69 13.30 -65.77
CA GLN A 219 18.95 13.71 -67.17
C GLN A 219 20.03 14.77 -67.56
N THR A 220 20.99 14.28 -68.38
CA THR A 220 21.94 14.94 -69.33
C THR A 220 21.23 15.65 -70.49
N PRO A 221 21.84 16.44 -71.44
CA PRO A 221 23.18 16.31 -72.11
C PRO A 221 23.83 17.70 -72.52
N PRO A 222 24.77 17.89 -73.51
CA PRO A 222 25.63 16.97 -74.29
C PRO A 222 27.15 17.33 -74.38
N SER A 223 27.93 16.30 -74.73
CA SER A 223 29.09 16.26 -75.68
C SER A 223 30.20 17.34 -75.67
N LYS A 224 31.44 16.91 -75.37
CA LYS A 224 32.58 17.12 -76.28
C LYS A 224 33.68 16.06 -76.06
N GLN A 225 34.00 15.38 -77.15
CA GLN A 225 35.01 14.32 -77.27
C GLN A 225 36.44 14.86 -77.05
N ARG A 226 37.30 14.04 -76.44
CA ARG A 226 38.62 13.73 -77.03
C ARG A 226 39.17 12.41 -76.50
N LYS A 227 39.50 11.53 -77.44
CA LYS A 227 40.12 10.20 -77.28
C LYS A 227 41.64 10.33 -77.15
N HIS A 228 42.27 9.32 -76.55
CA HIS A 228 43.45 8.53 -76.98
C HIS A 228 43.93 7.73 -75.74
N SER A 229 43.76 6.39 -75.67
CA SER A 229 44.65 5.31 -76.16
C SER A 229 46.00 5.25 -75.42
N VAL A 230 46.62 4.14 -74.98
CA VAL A 230 46.44 2.67 -75.14
C VAL A 230 47.52 1.95 -74.27
N SER A 231 47.22 0.71 -73.82
CA SER A 231 48.09 -0.48 -73.61
C SER A 231 49.16 -0.61 -72.50
N SER A 232 48.91 -1.61 -71.65
CA SER A 232 49.74 -2.75 -71.21
C SER A 232 51.27 -2.76 -71.39
N ARG A 233 51.99 -3.17 -70.31
CA ARG A 233 52.86 -4.37 -70.34
C ARG A 233 53.26 -4.85 -68.93
N LYS A 234 53.32 -6.18 -68.78
CA LYS A 234 53.90 -6.95 -67.67
C LYS A 234 55.41 -6.69 -67.54
N LEU A 235 55.92 -6.78 -66.32
CA LEU A 235 57.02 -7.67 -65.89
C LEU A 235 56.91 -7.89 -64.38
#